data_AF-A0A7K8UV71-F1
#
_entry.id   AF-A0A7K8UV71-F1
#
_cell.length_a   1.000
_cell.length_b   1.000
_cell.length_c   1.000
_cell.angle_alpha   90.00
_cell.angle_beta   90.00
_cell.angle_gamma   90.00
#
_symmetry.space_group_name_H-M   'P 1'
#
loop_
_entity.id
_entity.type
_entity.pdbx_description
1 polymer ?
#
loop_
_entity_poly.entity_id
_entity_poly.type
_entity_poly.pdbx_seq_one_letter_code
_entity_poly.pdbx_strand_id
1 'polypeptide(L)'
;AMSKSAVKISSDLLSNPLCEQEPGFLEMVTAFDTAMKRMDSFNQEKVNMDKGDQAVLGFSSVFPSLNMAVKRREQTLQDYKRLQSKVEKYEEKERTGPVLAKLHQ
;
A
#
# COMPACT_ATOMS: atom_id res chain seq x y z
N ALA A 1 5.91 -9.68 13.77
CA ALA A 1 6.35 -9.26 15.12
C ALA A 1 5.88 -10.25 16.18
N MET A 2 4.56 -10.51 16.28
CA MET A 2 3.97 -11.47 17.22
C MET A 2 4.52 -12.91 17.08
N SER A 3 4.67 -13.42 15.86
CA SER A 3 5.22 -14.78 15.63
C SER A 3 6.66 -14.96 16.12
N LYS A 4 7.52 -13.94 15.94
CA LYS A 4 8.91 -13.97 16.44
C LYS A 4 8.97 -14.03 17.97
N SER A 5 8.11 -13.27 18.66
CA SER A 5 8.02 -13.33 20.12
C SER A 5 7.51 -14.70 20.59
N ALA A 6 6.57 -15.31 19.87
CA ALA A 6 6.07 -16.64 20.20
C ALA A 6 7.14 -17.73 19.99
N VAL A 7 7.94 -17.67 18.92
CA VAL A 7 9.10 -18.54 18.71
C VAL A 7 10.14 -18.38 19.81
N LYS A 8 10.37 -17.15 20.28
CA LYS A 8 11.29 -16.90 21.40
C LYS A 8 10.77 -17.53 22.69
N ILE A 9 9.48 -17.37 23.00
CA ILE A 9 8.87 -17.98 24.18
C ILE A 9 8.94 -19.50 24.13
N SER A 10 8.65 -20.13 22.98
CA SER A 10 8.75 -21.59 22.84
C SER A 10 10.19 -22.10 22.99
N SER A 11 11.17 -21.37 22.44
CA SER A 11 12.59 -21.68 22.63
C SER A 11 13.04 -21.54 24.08
N ASP A 12 12.60 -20.47 24.76
CA ASP A 12 12.93 -20.23 26.17
C ASP A 12 12.34 -21.36 27.04
N LEU A 13 11.12 -21.85 26.73
CA LEU A 13 10.51 -22.99 27.40
C LEU A 13 11.26 -24.32 27.14
N LEU A 14 11.74 -24.56 25.91
CA LEU A 14 12.55 -25.74 25.59
C LEU A 14 13.88 -25.76 26.35
N SER A 15 14.45 -24.59 26.66
CA SER A 15 15.68 -24.48 27.45
C SER A 15 15.46 -24.69 28.95
N ASN A 16 14.22 -24.87 29.40
CA ASN A 16 13.91 -25.05 30.82
C ASN A 16 14.34 -26.45 31.29
N PRO A 17 15.07 -26.58 32.42
CA PRO A 17 15.47 -27.89 32.98
C PRO A 17 14.32 -28.86 33.24
N LEU A 18 13.08 -28.38 33.39
CA LEU A 18 11.89 -29.22 33.50
C LEU A 18 11.68 -30.12 32.28
N CYS A 19 12.17 -29.73 31.10
CA CYS A 19 12.13 -30.57 29.90
C CYS A 19 13.02 -31.82 30.03
N GLU A 20 14.03 -31.82 30.90
CA GLU A 20 14.85 -33.00 31.17
C GLU A 20 14.23 -33.91 32.23
N GLN A 21 13.37 -33.35 33.08
CA GLN A 21 12.77 -34.03 34.24
C GLN A 21 11.42 -34.66 33.91
N GLU A 22 10.64 -34.00 33.05
CA GLU A 22 9.27 -34.38 32.72
C GLU A 22 9.12 -34.63 31.21
N PRO A 23 9.17 -35.89 30.75
CA PRO A 23 9.09 -36.23 29.33
C PRO A 23 7.82 -35.71 28.64
N GLY A 24 6.69 -35.71 29.35
CA GLY A 24 5.42 -35.18 28.81
C GLY A 24 5.42 -33.65 28.64
N PHE A 25 6.15 -32.93 29.50
CA PHE A 25 6.36 -31.50 29.32
C PHE A 25 7.24 -31.22 28.11
N LEU A 26 8.34 -31.96 27.95
CA LEU A 26 9.21 -31.85 26.77
C LEU A 26 8.44 -32.09 25.47
N GLU A 27 7.62 -33.15 25.40
CA GLU A 27 6.81 -33.45 24.21
C GLU A 27 5.86 -32.29 23.86
N MET A 28 5.15 -31.76 24.87
CA MET A 28 4.21 -30.65 24.67
C MET A 28 4.92 -29.37 24.21
N VAL A 29 6.04 -29.01 24.85
CA VAL A 29 6.80 -27.81 24.50
C VAL A 29 7.45 -27.95 23.12
N THR A 30 7.90 -29.16 22.74
CA THR A 30 8.44 -29.45 21.40
C THR A 30 7.36 -29.30 20.31
N ALA A 31 6.16 -29.81 20.58
CA ALA A 31 5.02 -29.65 19.67
C ALA A 31 4.65 -28.15 19.51
N PHE A 32 4.64 -27.42 20.62
CA PHE A 32 4.38 -25.98 20.62
C PHE A 32 5.45 -25.19 19.84
N ASP A 33 6.74 -25.45 20.07
CA ASP A 33 7.85 -24.81 19.35
C ASP A 33 7.78 -25.06 17.85
N THR A 34 7.48 -26.30 17.46
CA THR A 34 7.30 -26.67 16.06
C THR A 34 6.16 -25.89 15.42
N ALA A 35 5.03 -25.73 16.12
CA ALA A 35 3.90 -24.94 15.63
C ALA A 35 4.26 -23.46 15.50
N MET A 36 4.97 -22.88 16.46
CA MET A 36 5.37 -21.46 16.42
C MET A 36 6.36 -21.18 15.28
N LYS A 37 7.33 -22.08 15.04
CA LYS A 37 8.27 -21.96 13.92
C LYS A 37 7.54 -22.03 12.57
N ARG A 38 6.62 -22.99 12.40
CA ARG A 38 5.79 -23.08 11.18
C ARG A 38 4.99 -21.80 10.94
N MET A 39 4.40 -21.24 11.98
CA MET A 39 3.65 -20.00 11.90
C MET A 39 4.55 -18.80 11.53
N ASP A 40 5.76 -18.70 12.09
CA ASP A 40 6.70 -17.64 11.74
C ASP A 40 7.18 -17.75 10.28
N SER A 41 7.47 -18.96 9.81
CA SER A 41 7.81 -19.21 8.40
C SER A 41 6.67 -18.83 7.46
N PHE A 42 5.43 -19.21 7.76
CA PHE A 42 4.25 -18.82 6.98
C PHE A 42 4.08 -17.29 6.94
N ASN A 43 4.23 -16.62 8.09
CA ASN A 43 4.17 -15.16 8.14
C ASN A 43 5.30 -14.50 7.34
N GLN A 44 6.50 -15.08 7.35
CA GLN A 44 7.63 -14.60 6.57
C GLN A 44 7.38 -14.75 5.06
N GLU A 45 6.81 -15.88 4.64
CA GLU A 45 6.41 -16.11 3.24
C GLU A 45 5.36 -15.08 2.79
N LYS A 46 4.33 -14.83 3.61
CA LYS A 46 3.34 -13.78 3.35
C LYS A 46 3.99 -12.41 3.19
N VAL A 47 4.89 -12.03 4.10
CA VAL A 47 5.63 -10.76 4.01
C VAL A 47 6.48 -10.68 2.72
N ASN A 48 7.06 -11.80 2.29
CA ASN A 48 7.83 -11.84 1.05
C ASN A 48 6.92 -11.73 -0.19
N MET A 49 5.71 -12.30 -0.15
CA MET A 49 4.71 -12.14 -1.20
C MET A 49 4.22 -10.67 -1.29
N ASP A 50 3.96 -10.02 -0.15
CA ASP A 50 3.60 -8.60 -0.09
C ASP A 50 4.75 -7.69 -0.60
N LYS A 51 6.02 -8.12 -0.43
CA LYS A 51 7.17 -7.46 -1.08
C LYS A 51 7.25 -7.72 -2.58
N GLY A 52 6.72 -8.84 -3.05
CA GLY A 52 6.54 -9.11 -4.48
C GLY A 52 5.69 -8.02 -5.14
N ASP A 53 4.63 -7.56 -4.47
CA ASP A 53 3.84 -6.41 -4.92
C ASP A 53 4.65 -5.10 -4.92
N GLN A 54 5.63 -4.93 -4.04
CA GLN A 54 6.57 -3.80 -4.13
C GLN A 54 7.45 -3.84 -5.38
N ALA A 55 7.82 -5.02 -5.90
CA ALA A 55 8.49 -5.11 -7.20
C ALA A 55 7.54 -4.67 -8.34
N VAL A 56 6.24 -4.99 -8.22
CA VAL A 56 5.19 -4.50 -9.15
C VAL A 56 5.03 -2.98 -9.06
N LEU A 57 5.02 -2.40 -7.86
CA LEU A 57 5.00 -0.95 -7.65
C LEU A 57 6.30 -0.27 -8.09
N GLY A 58 7.43 -0.99 -8.03
CA GLY A 58 8.73 -0.57 -8.51
C GLY A 58 8.77 -0.31 -10.02
N PHE A 59 7.91 -0.94 -10.83
CA PHE A 59 7.83 -0.62 -12.26
C PHE A 59 7.42 0.83 -12.53
N SER A 60 6.73 1.48 -11.58
CA SER A 60 6.46 2.92 -11.71
C SER A 60 7.77 3.73 -11.69
N SER A 61 8.78 3.33 -10.91
CA SER A 61 10.08 4.05 -10.85
C SER A 61 11.06 3.62 -11.94
N VAL A 62 10.88 2.43 -12.53
CA VAL A 62 11.73 1.88 -13.63
C VAL A 62 11.59 2.71 -14.91
N PHE A 63 10.49 3.44 -15.10
CA PHE A 63 10.30 4.34 -16.24
C PHE A 63 10.10 5.80 -15.79
N PRO A 64 11.17 6.50 -15.36
CA PRO A 64 11.08 7.90 -14.92
C PRO A 64 10.43 8.82 -15.95
N SER A 65 10.68 8.56 -17.24
CA SER A 65 10.08 9.27 -18.36
C SER A 65 8.56 9.08 -18.46
N LEU A 66 8.07 7.86 -18.20
CA LEU A 66 6.63 7.57 -18.18
C LEU A 66 5.93 8.28 -17.03
N ASN A 67 6.50 8.24 -15.83
CA ASN A 67 5.96 8.99 -14.68
C ASN A 67 5.91 10.49 -14.94
N MET A 68 6.94 11.06 -15.56
CA MET A 68 6.95 12.47 -15.95
C MET A 68 5.90 12.77 -17.01
N ALA A 69 5.69 11.88 -17.98
CA ALA A 69 4.65 12.02 -19.00
C ALA A 69 3.24 11.99 -18.37
N VAL A 70 3.00 11.08 -17.43
CA VAL A 70 1.73 11.00 -16.67
C VAL A 70 1.49 12.27 -15.87
N LYS A 71 2.51 12.78 -15.14
CA LYS A 71 2.40 14.05 -14.40
C LYS A 71 2.11 15.24 -15.32
N ARG A 72 2.79 15.33 -16.47
CA ARG A 72 2.54 16.38 -17.47
C ARG A 72 1.12 16.31 -18.02
N ARG A 73 0.64 15.11 -18.36
CA ARG A 73 -0.73 14.88 -18.82
C ARG A 73 -1.75 15.35 -17.78
N GLU A 74 -1.55 15.00 -16.51
CA GLU A 74 -2.48 15.39 -15.43
C GLU A 74 -2.50 16.90 -15.23
N GLN A 75 -1.34 17.57 -15.29
CA GLN A 75 -1.24 19.02 -15.23
C GLN A 75 -2.01 19.68 -16.38
N THR A 76 -1.78 19.24 -17.63
CA THR A 76 -2.50 19.75 -18.80
C THR A 76 -4.01 19.53 -18.69
N LEU A 77 -4.44 18.39 -18.14
CA LEU A 77 -5.85 18.10 -17.92
C LEU A 77 -6.50 19.04 -16.89
N GLN A 78 -5.79 19.35 -15.80
CA GLN A 78 -6.28 20.32 -14.82
C GLN A 78 -6.39 21.73 -15.42
N ASP A 79 -5.39 22.14 -16.21
CA ASP A 79 -5.40 23.44 -16.88
C ASP A 79 -6.53 23.53 -17.91
N TYR A 80 -6.77 22.46 -18.68
CA TYR A 80 -7.92 22.35 -19.57
C TYR A 80 -9.24 22.53 -18.83
N LYS A 81 -9.46 21.79 -17.73
CA LYS A 81 -10.68 21.92 -16.91
C LYS A 81 -10.87 23.35 -16.39
N ARG A 82 -9.79 24.00 -15.95
CA ARG A 82 -9.82 25.40 -15.50
C ARG A 82 -10.21 26.35 -16.62
N LEU A 83 -9.66 26.18 -17.82
CA LEU A 83 -10.02 26.98 -18.99
C LEU A 83 -11.46 26.74 -19.43
N GLN A 84 -11.89 25.48 -19.46
CA GLN A 84 -13.25 25.09 -19.79
C GLN A 84 -14.27 25.80 -18.88
N SER A 85 -14.07 25.76 -17.56
CA SER A 85 -14.94 26.49 -16.63
C SER A 85 -14.91 28.02 -16.82
N LYS A 86 -13.85 28.59 -17.39
CA LYS A 86 -13.85 30.02 -17.76
C LYS A 86 -14.68 30.27 -19.01
N VAL A 87 -14.56 29.42 -20.03
CA VAL A 87 -15.36 29.50 -21.26
C VAL A 87 -16.85 29.43 -20.92
N GLU A 88 -17.26 28.41 -20.14
CA GLU A 88 -18.66 28.25 -19.71
C GLU A 88 -19.19 29.50 -18.98
N LYS A 89 -18.38 30.10 -18.10
CA LYS A 89 -18.73 31.35 -17.41
C LYS A 89 -18.85 32.55 -18.35
N TYR A 90 -18.03 32.62 -19.40
CA TYR A 90 -18.12 33.71 -20.38
C TYR A 90 -19.33 33.52 -21.28
N GLU A 91 -19.62 32.32 -21.75
CA GLU A 91 -20.83 31.99 -22.52
C GLU A 91 -22.10 32.31 -21.74
N GLU A 92 -22.14 32.00 -20.43
CA GLU A 92 -23.27 32.38 -19.57
C GLU A 92 -23.42 33.91 -19.44
N LYS A 93 -22.30 34.63 -19.34
CA LYS A 93 -22.30 36.10 -19.31
C LYS A 93 -22.74 36.71 -20.64
N GLU A 94 -22.34 36.15 -21.77
CA GLU A 94 -22.82 36.59 -23.10
C GLU A 94 -24.32 36.31 -23.30
N ARG A 95 -24.85 35.29 -22.61
CA ARG A 95 -26.27 34.95 -22.61
C ARG A 95 -27.13 35.86 -21.72
N THR A 96 -26.53 36.71 -20.87
CA THR A 96 -27.28 37.69 -20.07
C THR A 96 -27.49 39.00 -20.82
N GLY A 97 -28.72 39.53 -20.75
CA GLY A 97 -29.27 40.58 -21.62
C GLY A 97 -28.47 41.90 -21.85
N PRO A 98 -27.60 42.39 -20.94
CA PRO A 98 -26.87 43.65 -21.16
C PRO A 98 -25.81 43.61 -22.27
N VAL A 99 -25.31 42.42 -22.64
CA VAL A 99 -24.22 42.27 -23.65
C VAL A 99 -24.78 42.27 -25.08
N LEU A 100 -25.95 41.68 -25.32
CA LEU A 100 -26.61 41.70 -26.63
C LEU A 100 -26.94 43.13 -27.12
N ALA A 101 -27.19 44.06 -26.21
CA ALA A 101 -27.52 45.45 -26.54
C ALA A 101 -26.32 46.28 -27.04
N LYS A 102 -25.07 45.83 -26.82
CA LYS A 102 -23.85 46.55 -27.25
C LYS A 102 -23.27 46.08 -28.59
N LEU A 103 -23.78 44.97 -29.16
CA LEU A 103 -23.30 44.45 -30.45
C LEU A 103 -24.06 45.03 -31.66
N HIS A 104 -25.15 45.78 -31.43
CA HIS A 104 -26.00 46.38 -32.48
C HIS A 104 -26.00 47.92 -32.49
N GLN A 105 -24.92 48.57 -32.04
CA GLN A 105 -24.76 50.02 -32.18
C GLN A 105 -23.62 50.36 -33.14
#